data_AF-A0A7W1C954-F1
#
_entry.id   AF-A0A7W1C954-F1
#
_cell.length_a   1.000
_cell.length_b   1.000
_cell.length_c   1.000
_cell.angle_alpha   90.00
_cell.angle_beta   90.00
_cell.angle_gamma   90.00
#
_symmetry.space_group_name_H-M   'P 1'
#
loop_
_entity.id
_entity.type
_entity.pdbx_description
1 polymer ?
#
loop_
_entity_poly.entity_id
_entity_poly.type
_entity_poly.pdbx_seq_one_letter_code
_entity_poly.pdbx_strand_id
1 'polypeptide(L)'
;LPLLAQTAASLAGAGADIVGPSAMMDGQVAAIRSALDAAGHGDVAIMAYAAKYASAFYGPFREAADSAPREGNRRGYQMDPANAREALREIAADLDEGADIVMVKPALPCLDVIRAARERFDAPLAAYQVSGEYAMLTAAAERGWLDGRAAALESLTAIARAGADLIITYFAREAAGWLAVR
;
A
#
# COMPACT_ATOMS: atom_id res chain seq x y z
N LEU A 1 8.26 -13.67 11.50
CA LEU A 1 7.54 -14.36 10.41
C LEU A 1 6.42 -15.29 10.89
N PRO A 2 6.63 -16.23 11.85
CA PRO A 2 5.58 -17.20 12.21
C PRO A 2 4.25 -16.59 12.65
N LEU A 3 4.28 -15.48 13.40
CA LEU A 3 3.07 -14.78 13.82
C LEU A 3 2.30 -14.15 12.65
N LEU A 4 3.00 -13.62 11.64
CA LEU A 4 2.37 -13.05 10.44
C LEU A 4 1.66 -14.14 9.64
N ALA A 5 2.33 -15.29 9.46
CA ALA A 5 1.79 -16.45 8.78
C ALA A 5 0.55 -17.01 9.50
N GLN A 6 0.60 -17.17 10.82
CA GLN A 6 -0.55 -17.60 11.62
C GLN A 6 -1.71 -16.60 11.54
N THR A 7 -1.42 -15.30 11.53
CA THR A 7 -2.45 -14.26 11.40
C THR A 7 -3.12 -14.34 10.03
N ALA A 8 -2.35 -14.49 8.95
CA ALA A 8 -2.89 -14.61 7.61
C ALA A 8 -3.77 -15.86 7.44
N ALA A 9 -3.33 -17.01 7.92
CA ALA A 9 -4.14 -18.24 7.90
C ALA A 9 -5.43 -18.11 8.73
N SER A 10 -5.38 -17.42 9.87
CA SER A 10 -6.56 -17.13 10.68
C SER A 10 -7.57 -16.25 9.94
N LEU A 11 -7.10 -15.18 9.27
CA LEU A 11 -7.95 -14.30 8.47
C LEU A 11 -8.56 -15.05 7.28
N ALA A 12 -7.79 -15.90 6.60
CA ALA A 12 -8.27 -16.75 5.52
C ALA A 12 -9.34 -17.75 5.99
N GLY A 13 -9.13 -18.40 7.14
CA GLY A 13 -10.12 -19.27 7.77
C GLY A 13 -11.41 -18.55 8.19
N ALA A 14 -11.35 -17.23 8.38
CA ALA A 14 -12.50 -16.37 8.62
C ALA A 14 -13.18 -15.85 7.33
N GLY A 15 -12.65 -16.20 6.15
CA GLY A 15 -13.23 -15.85 4.85
C GLY A 15 -12.63 -14.63 4.16
N ALA A 16 -11.39 -14.22 4.49
CA ALA A 16 -10.72 -13.16 3.76
C ALA A 16 -10.25 -13.62 2.37
N ASP A 17 -10.64 -12.89 1.31
CA ASP A 17 -10.22 -13.18 -0.07
C ASP A 17 -8.78 -12.72 -0.38
N ILE A 18 -8.31 -11.68 0.33
CA ILE A 18 -6.99 -11.08 0.14
C ILE A 18 -6.37 -10.77 1.50
N VAL A 19 -5.10 -11.14 1.69
CA VAL A 19 -4.29 -10.74 2.85
C VAL A 19 -3.22 -9.73 2.44
N GLY A 20 -3.03 -8.69 3.25
CA GLY A 20 -2.12 -7.58 2.95
C GLY A 20 -0.96 -7.45 3.94
N PRO A 21 0.13 -8.23 3.80
CA PRO A 21 1.27 -8.12 4.72
C PRO A 21 1.95 -6.76 4.59
N SER A 22 1.93 -5.99 5.67
CA SER A 22 2.47 -4.63 5.69
C SER A 22 3.61 -4.42 6.69
N ALA A 23 4.19 -5.51 7.20
CA ALA A 23 5.22 -5.44 8.22
C ALA A 23 6.60 -5.01 7.66
N MET A 24 6.85 -5.26 6.36
CA MET A 24 8.19 -5.13 5.73
C MET A 24 9.22 -6.03 6.40
N MET A 25 8.86 -7.29 6.68
CA MET A 25 9.82 -8.27 7.16
C MET A 25 10.25 -9.14 5.99
N ASP A 26 11.56 -9.30 5.79
CA ASP A 26 12.13 -10.17 4.76
C ASP A 26 11.54 -11.59 4.85
N GLY A 27 11.12 -12.18 3.72
CA GLY A 27 10.53 -13.51 3.67
C GLY A 27 9.08 -13.61 4.18
N GLN A 28 8.42 -12.49 4.47
CA GLN A 28 7.03 -12.51 4.96
C GLN A 28 6.05 -13.10 3.96
N VAL A 29 6.26 -12.87 2.66
CA VAL A 29 5.34 -13.35 1.62
C VAL A 29 5.46 -14.86 1.52
N ALA A 30 6.67 -15.40 1.41
CA ALA A 30 6.90 -16.84 1.35
C ALA A 30 6.35 -17.57 2.58
N ALA A 31 6.55 -16.98 3.77
CA ALA A 31 6.03 -17.53 5.03
C ALA A 31 4.49 -17.54 5.06
N ILE A 32 3.85 -16.49 4.57
CA ILE A 32 2.39 -16.38 4.51
C ILE A 32 1.83 -17.35 3.46
N ARG A 33 2.38 -17.37 2.24
CA ARG A 33 1.96 -18.27 1.16
C ARG A 33 2.00 -19.72 1.61
N SER A 34 3.11 -20.15 2.23
CA SER A 34 3.27 -21.51 2.76
C SER A 34 2.21 -21.86 3.81
N ALA A 35 1.86 -20.92 4.69
CA ALA A 35 0.85 -21.16 5.73
C ALA A 35 -0.58 -21.19 5.18
N LEU A 36 -0.90 -20.32 4.20
CA LEU A 36 -2.17 -20.36 3.50
C LEU A 36 -2.35 -21.70 2.77
N ASP A 37 -1.33 -22.14 2.04
CA ASP A 37 -1.37 -23.42 1.30
C ASP A 37 -1.53 -24.62 2.24
N ALA A 38 -0.78 -24.64 3.35
CA ALA A 38 -0.88 -25.70 4.35
C ALA A 38 -2.26 -25.73 5.04
N ALA A 39 -2.95 -24.60 5.12
CA ALA A 39 -4.30 -24.49 5.66
C ALA A 39 -5.41 -24.73 4.60
N GLY A 40 -5.05 -24.98 3.34
CA GLY A 40 -6.01 -25.19 2.25
C GLY A 40 -6.59 -23.90 1.64
N HIS A 41 -5.94 -22.76 1.86
CA HIS A 41 -6.33 -21.43 1.37
C HIS A 41 -5.45 -20.97 0.19
N GLY A 42 -5.19 -21.87 -0.75
CA GLY A 42 -4.37 -21.61 -1.95
C GLY A 42 -4.91 -20.51 -2.87
N ASP A 43 -6.22 -20.25 -2.79
CA ASP A 43 -6.97 -19.27 -3.56
C ASP A 43 -6.98 -17.86 -2.96
N VAL A 44 -6.61 -17.72 -1.68
CA VAL A 44 -6.50 -16.41 -1.02
C VAL A 44 -5.27 -15.68 -1.55
N ALA A 45 -5.49 -14.49 -2.10
CA ALA A 45 -4.45 -13.69 -2.73
C ALA A 45 -3.60 -12.92 -1.69
N ILE A 46 -2.34 -12.68 -2.03
CA ILE A 46 -1.42 -11.88 -1.23
C ILE A 46 -1.18 -10.54 -1.92
N MET A 47 -1.62 -9.45 -1.29
CA MET A 47 -1.32 -8.08 -1.68
C MET A 47 -0.16 -7.52 -0.84
N ALA A 48 1.06 -7.77 -1.30
CA ALA A 48 2.26 -7.42 -0.57
C ALA A 48 2.52 -5.91 -0.59
N TYR A 49 2.77 -5.32 0.59
CA TYR A 49 3.25 -3.94 0.71
C TYR A 49 4.75 -3.86 0.38
N ALA A 50 5.12 -4.35 -0.80
CA ALA A 50 6.49 -4.64 -1.19
C ALA A 50 7.41 -3.42 -1.14
N ALA A 51 6.94 -2.26 -1.60
CA ALA A 51 7.70 -1.02 -1.53
C ALA A 51 7.07 -0.06 -0.52
N LYS A 52 7.29 -0.30 0.78
CA LYS A 52 6.78 0.54 1.87
C LYS A 52 7.88 1.33 2.56
N TYR A 53 7.84 2.65 2.32
CA TYR A 53 8.83 3.60 2.82
C TYR A 53 8.59 4.06 4.26
N ALA A 54 9.67 4.46 4.94
CA ALA A 54 9.67 5.13 6.23
C ALA A 54 9.25 6.60 6.07
N SER A 55 7.97 6.83 5.77
CA SER A 55 7.46 8.14 5.37
C SER A 55 6.94 9.00 6.53
N ALA A 56 7.06 10.32 6.36
CA ALA A 56 6.44 11.33 7.21
C ALA A 56 4.91 11.45 6.99
N PHE A 57 4.39 10.96 5.86
CA PHE A 57 2.98 11.07 5.49
C PHE A 57 2.05 10.12 6.30
N TYR A 58 2.58 9.35 7.26
CA TYR A 58 1.78 8.42 8.07
C TYR A 58 1.21 9.04 9.36
N GLY A 59 1.49 10.31 9.66
CA GLY A 59 1.08 10.96 10.91
C GLY A 59 -0.39 10.72 11.29
N PRO A 60 -1.36 11.12 10.45
CA PRO A 60 -2.78 10.98 10.79
C PRO A 60 -3.24 9.51 10.96
N PHE A 61 -2.65 8.56 10.22
CA PHE A 61 -2.92 7.14 10.40
C PHE A 61 -2.43 6.61 11.75
N ARG A 62 -1.29 7.11 12.25
CA ARG A 62 -0.74 6.66 13.54
C ARG A 62 -1.67 7.03 14.69
N GLU A 63 -2.29 8.20 14.61
CA GLU A 63 -3.32 8.65 15.55
C GLU A 63 -4.59 7.79 15.43
N ALA A 64 -5.10 7.60 14.20
CA ALA A 64 -6.33 6.83 13.98
C ALA A 64 -6.22 5.34 14.36
N ALA A 65 -5.04 4.73 14.19
CA ALA A 65 -4.81 3.31 14.44
C ALA A 65 -4.13 3.03 15.79
N ASP A 66 -3.94 4.04 16.65
CA ASP A 66 -3.16 3.98 17.89
C ASP A 66 -1.82 3.21 17.71
N SER A 67 -1.13 3.51 16.62
CA SER A 67 -0.01 2.70 16.11
C SER A 67 1.31 3.47 16.08
N ALA A 68 1.39 4.59 16.80
CA ALA A 68 2.64 5.29 17.01
C ALA A 68 3.65 4.36 17.73
N PRO A 69 4.92 4.31 17.29
CA PRO A 69 5.94 3.59 18.04
C PRO A 69 6.03 4.17 19.46
N ARG A 70 5.94 3.31 20.49
CA ARG A 70 6.13 3.73 21.88
C ARG A 70 7.55 4.22 22.12
N GLU A 71 8.54 3.60 21.46
CA GLU A 71 9.94 4.00 21.43
C GLU A 71 10.52 3.80 20.02
N GLY A 72 11.52 4.61 19.64
CA GLY A 72 12.26 4.46 18.38
C GLY A 72 11.48 4.85 17.12
N ASN A 73 11.84 4.24 15.99
CA ASN A 73 11.22 4.48 14.68
C ASN A 73 11.19 3.19 13.84
N ARG A 74 10.57 3.25 12.66
CA ARG A 74 10.39 2.10 11.77
C ARG A 74 11.47 1.95 10.69
N ARG A 75 12.55 2.73 10.74
CA ARG A 75 13.60 2.76 9.70
C ARG A 75 14.44 1.49 9.63
N GLY A 76 14.37 0.63 10.65
CA GLY A 76 15.04 -0.67 10.63
C GLY A 76 14.37 -1.71 9.73
N TYR A 77 13.20 -1.41 9.16
CA TYR A 77 12.46 -2.34 8.29
C TYR A 77 11.64 -1.63 7.20
N GLN A 78 11.17 -0.41 7.43
CA GLN A 78 10.62 0.42 6.35
C GLN A 78 11.75 1.08 5.58
N MET A 79 11.61 1.11 4.25
CA MET A 79 12.65 1.56 3.34
C MET A 79 13.00 3.04 3.52
N ASP A 80 14.25 3.40 3.19
CA ASP A 80 14.66 4.80 3.08
C ASP A 80 13.96 5.47 1.88
N PRO A 81 13.20 6.57 2.07
CA PRO A 81 12.56 7.31 0.98
C PRO A 81 13.49 7.74 -0.17
N ALA A 82 14.80 7.80 0.05
CA ALA A 82 15.77 8.13 -1.00
C ALA A 82 16.01 6.98 -2.01
N ASN A 83 15.59 5.75 -1.70
CA ASN A 83 15.99 4.56 -2.45
C ASN A 83 14.88 4.02 -3.38
N ALA A 84 14.86 4.47 -4.63
CA ALA A 84 13.99 3.88 -5.65
C ALA A 84 14.48 2.51 -6.17
N ARG A 85 15.81 2.30 -6.23
CA ARG A 85 16.38 1.03 -6.73
C ARG A 85 16.12 -0.16 -5.81
N GLU A 86 16.08 0.10 -4.50
CA GLU A 86 15.75 -0.89 -3.48
C GLU A 86 14.29 -1.33 -3.64
N ALA A 87 13.36 -0.42 -3.91
CA ALA A 87 11.94 -0.77 -4.09
C ALA A 87 11.74 -1.81 -5.19
N LEU A 88 12.45 -1.68 -6.30
CA LEU A 88 12.36 -2.65 -7.40
C LEU A 88 13.01 -4.00 -7.05
N ARG A 89 13.86 -4.08 -6.04
CA ARG A 89 14.39 -5.35 -5.53
C ARG A 89 13.40 -6.00 -4.57
N GLU A 90 12.83 -5.22 -3.65
CA GLU A 90 11.79 -5.69 -2.73
C GLU A 90 10.56 -6.20 -3.49
N ILE A 91 10.10 -5.46 -4.51
CA ILE A 91 8.99 -5.90 -5.38
C ILE A 91 9.33 -7.21 -6.10
N ALA A 92 10.54 -7.34 -6.64
CA ALA A 92 10.94 -8.58 -7.30
C ALA A 92 10.98 -9.76 -6.31
N ALA A 93 11.51 -9.55 -5.11
CA ALA A 93 11.56 -10.57 -4.06
C ALA A 93 10.16 -11.02 -3.64
N ASP A 94 9.26 -10.10 -3.33
CA ASP A 94 7.89 -10.44 -2.94
C ASP A 94 7.13 -11.18 -4.07
N LEU A 95 7.37 -10.84 -5.34
CA LEU A 95 6.81 -11.57 -6.49
C LEU A 95 7.38 -12.99 -6.59
N ASP A 96 8.70 -13.15 -6.46
CA ASP A 96 9.36 -14.47 -6.46
C ASP A 96 8.89 -15.35 -5.28
N GLU A 97 8.51 -14.73 -4.16
CA GLU A 97 7.97 -15.39 -2.98
C GLU A 97 6.48 -15.75 -3.08
N GLY A 98 5.78 -15.30 -4.13
CA GLY A 98 4.38 -15.64 -4.40
C GLY A 98 3.37 -14.56 -4.06
N ALA A 99 3.74 -13.28 -4.10
CA ALA A 99 2.77 -12.18 -4.06
C ALA A 99 1.95 -12.13 -5.36
N ASP A 100 0.63 -12.06 -5.23
CA ASP A 100 -0.29 -11.92 -6.37
C ASP A 100 -0.45 -10.46 -6.81
N ILE A 101 -0.32 -9.53 -5.87
CA ILE A 101 -0.41 -8.09 -6.08
C ILE A 101 0.70 -7.43 -5.28
N VAL A 102 1.38 -6.45 -5.86
CA VAL A 102 2.41 -5.66 -5.16
C VAL A 102 1.97 -4.23 -4.98
N MET A 103 2.43 -3.58 -3.90
CA MET A 103 2.01 -2.23 -3.55
C MET A 103 3.18 -1.29 -3.24
N VAL A 104 3.07 -0.06 -3.75
CA VAL A 104 3.92 1.07 -3.33
C VAL A 104 3.18 1.93 -2.30
N LYS A 105 3.88 2.28 -1.21
CA LYS A 105 3.34 3.12 -0.12
C LYS A 105 4.43 4.04 0.45
N PRO A 106 4.21 5.37 0.52
CA PRO A 106 3.03 6.13 0.07
C PRO A 106 2.90 6.23 -1.46
N ALA A 107 1.82 6.84 -1.97
CA ALA A 107 1.58 6.92 -3.42
C ALA A 107 2.12 8.23 -4.03
N LEU A 108 1.54 9.39 -3.68
CA LEU A 108 1.88 10.67 -4.29
C LEU A 108 3.38 11.02 -4.27
N PRO A 109 4.14 10.85 -3.16
CA PRO A 109 5.58 11.13 -3.16
C PRO A 109 6.43 10.05 -3.85
N CYS A 110 5.82 8.97 -4.35
CA CYS A 110 6.51 7.82 -4.93
C CYS A 110 5.94 7.45 -6.32
N LEU A 111 5.37 8.41 -7.04
CA LEU A 111 4.82 8.18 -8.39
C LEU A 111 5.89 7.68 -9.38
N ASP A 112 7.14 8.09 -9.19
CA ASP A 112 8.31 7.61 -9.93
C ASP A 112 8.59 6.11 -9.66
N VAL A 113 8.46 5.67 -8.41
CA VAL A 113 8.60 4.25 -8.03
C VAL A 113 7.46 3.42 -8.60
N ILE A 114 6.22 3.92 -8.53
CA ILE A 114 5.05 3.27 -9.16
C ILE A 114 5.29 3.12 -10.66
N ARG A 115 5.77 4.17 -11.32
CA ARG A 115 6.09 4.14 -12.74
C ARG A 115 7.15 3.11 -13.08
N ALA A 116 8.26 3.11 -12.34
CA ALA A 116 9.35 2.16 -12.55
C ALA A 116 8.92 0.70 -12.29
N ALA A 117 8.04 0.48 -11.31
CA ALA A 117 7.46 -0.84 -11.06
C ALA A 117 6.58 -1.31 -12.23
N ARG A 118 5.69 -0.45 -12.73
CA ARG A 118 4.82 -0.77 -13.88
C ARG A 118 5.61 -1.05 -15.15
N GLU A 119 6.74 -0.38 -15.37
CA GLU A 119 7.61 -0.63 -16.52
C GLU A 119 8.35 -1.96 -16.46
N ARG A 120 8.56 -2.50 -15.25
CA ARG A 120 9.41 -3.66 -15.01
C ARG A 120 8.63 -4.95 -14.75
N PHE A 121 7.45 -4.85 -14.15
CA PHE A 121 6.67 -6.00 -13.69
C PHE A 121 5.29 -6.01 -14.33
N ASP A 122 4.80 -7.22 -14.66
CA ASP A 122 3.47 -7.42 -15.24
C ASP A 122 2.38 -7.73 -14.22
N ALA A 123 2.76 -7.95 -12.96
CA ALA A 123 1.82 -8.18 -11.87
C ALA A 123 0.90 -6.97 -11.62
N PRO A 124 -0.33 -7.19 -11.12
CA PRO A 124 -1.19 -6.10 -10.67
C PRO A 124 -0.46 -5.21 -9.66
N LEU A 125 -0.53 -3.89 -9.89
CA LEU A 125 0.16 -2.90 -9.07
C LEU A 125 -0.86 -2.07 -8.29
N ALA A 126 -0.80 -2.17 -6.96
CA ALA A 126 -1.53 -1.31 -6.06
C ALA A 126 -0.69 -0.09 -5.62
N ALA A 127 -1.36 1.01 -5.28
CA ALA A 127 -0.76 2.16 -4.64
C ALA A 127 -1.64 2.65 -3.49
N TYR A 128 -1.02 3.05 -2.38
CA TYR A 128 -1.76 3.56 -1.22
C TYR A 128 -1.61 5.08 -1.14
N GLN A 129 -2.68 5.83 -1.42
CA GLN A 129 -2.78 7.25 -1.13
C GLN A 129 -3.03 7.44 0.38
N VAL A 130 -1.96 7.74 1.13
CA VAL A 130 -1.97 7.55 2.58
C VAL A 130 -2.65 8.69 3.33
N SER A 131 -2.79 8.51 4.64
CA SER A 131 -3.54 9.43 5.51
C SER A 131 -3.03 10.87 5.47
N GLY A 132 -1.71 11.07 5.37
CA GLY A 132 -1.13 12.41 5.26
C GLY A 132 -1.39 13.05 3.91
N GLU A 133 -1.44 12.27 2.83
CA GLU A 133 -1.81 12.77 1.49
C GLU A 133 -3.28 13.22 1.50
N TYR A 134 -4.17 12.41 2.06
CA TYR A 134 -5.58 12.76 2.28
C TYR A 134 -5.72 14.04 3.11
N ALA A 135 -5.13 14.07 4.31
CA ALA A 135 -5.24 15.21 5.23
C ALA A 135 -4.66 16.50 4.63
N MET A 136 -3.57 16.40 3.87
CA MET A 136 -2.96 17.54 3.18
C MET A 136 -3.93 18.18 2.17
N LEU A 137 -4.59 17.36 1.33
CA LEU A 137 -5.56 17.85 0.35
C LEU A 137 -6.82 18.41 1.03
N THR A 138 -7.35 17.71 2.03
CA THR A 138 -8.52 18.15 2.79
C THR A 138 -8.27 19.50 3.49
N ALA A 139 -7.14 19.64 4.19
CA ALA A 139 -6.80 20.89 4.88
C ALA A 139 -6.60 22.07 3.92
N ALA A 140 -6.03 21.84 2.74
CA ALA A 140 -5.90 22.88 1.72
C ALA A 140 -7.26 23.30 1.15
N ALA A 141 -8.18 22.35 0.95
CA ALA A 141 -9.54 22.61 0.48
C ALA A 141 -10.37 23.38 1.52
N GLU A 142 -10.32 23.00 2.80
CA GLU A 142 -11.00 23.69 3.90
C GLU A 142 -10.58 25.15 4.04
N ARG A 143 -9.34 25.48 3.66
CA ARG A 143 -8.80 26.84 3.64
C ARG A 143 -9.10 27.60 2.34
N GLY A 144 -9.78 26.97 1.39
CA GLY A 144 -10.08 27.55 0.08
C GLY A 144 -8.86 27.71 -0.83
N TRP A 145 -7.76 27.01 -0.55
CA TRP A 145 -6.55 27.08 -1.38
C TRP A 145 -6.64 26.22 -2.64
N LEU A 146 -7.41 25.13 -2.56
CA LEU A 146 -7.67 24.21 -3.66
C LEU A 146 -9.17 23.92 -3.75
N ASP A 147 -9.67 23.65 -4.96
CA ASP A 147 -10.91 22.89 -5.11
C ASP A 147 -10.65 21.45 -4.67
N GLY A 148 -11.23 21.06 -3.53
CA GLY A 148 -10.98 19.75 -2.93
C GLY A 148 -11.40 18.57 -3.81
N ARG A 149 -12.53 18.69 -4.53
CA ARG A 149 -12.98 17.62 -5.44
C ARG A 149 -12.02 17.50 -6.61
N ALA A 150 -11.67 18.61 -7.25
CA ALA A 150 -10.78 18.60 -8.41
C ALA A 150 -9.39 18.08 -8.02
N ALA A 151 -8.81 18.57 -6.93
CA ALA A 151 -7.48 18.18 -6.47
C ALA A 151 -7.42 16.69 -6.05
N ALA A 152 -8.44 16.18 -5.37
CA ALA A 152 -8.50 14.77 -5.00
C ALA A 152 -8.57 13.87 -6.24
N LEU A 153 -9.44 14.18 -7.21
CA LEU A 153 -9.54 13.43 -8.47
C LEU A 153 -8.26 13.51 -9.30
N GLU A 154 -7.59 14.66 -9.33
CA GLU A 154 -6.32 14.82 -10.04
C GLU A 154 -5.21 13.98 -9.39
N SER A 155 -5.16 13.94 -8.05
CA SER A 155 -4.23 13.07 -7.31
C SER A 155 -4.45 11.59 -7.63
N LEU A 156 -5.70 11.10 -7.60
CA LEU A 156 -6.03 9.72 -7.96
C LEU A 156 -5.69 9.42 -9.43
N THR A 157 -5.96 10.37 -10.32
CA THR A 157 -5.60 10.27 -11.74
C THR A 157 -4.09 10.18 -11.94
N ALA A 158 -3.30 10.94 -11.16
CA ALA A 158 -1.84 10.88 -11.23
C ALA A 158 -1.31 9.50 -10.79
N ILE A 159 -1.89 8.91 -9.74
CA ILE A 159 -1.54 7.57 -9.26
C ILE A 159 -1.88 6.50 -10.31
N ALA A 160 -3.09 6.55 -10.89
CA ALA A 160 -3.48 5.64 -11.97
C ALA A 160 -2.58 5.80 -13.21
N ARG A 161 -2.30 7.05 -13.61
CA ARG A 161 -1.42 7.36 -14.75
C ARG A 161 0.02 6.88 -14.54
N ALA A 162 0.52 6.91 -13.30
CA ALA A 162 1.85 6.37 -12.99
C ALA A 162 1.91 4.85 -13.24
N GLY A 163 0.78 4.15 -13.15
CA GLY A 163 0.69 2.73 -13.52
C GLY A 163 0.00 1.84 -12.50
N ALA A 164 -0.60 2.41 -11.44
CA ALA A 164 -1.35 1.62 -10.47
C ALA A 164 -2.69 1.16 -11.07
N ASP A 165 -2.95 -0.15 -11.01
CA ASP A 165 -4.22 -0.77 -11.36
C ASP A 165 -5.25 -0.62 -10.23
N LEU A 166 -4.76 -0.58 -8.98
CA LEU A 166 -5.57 -0.49 -7.77
C LEU A 166 -5.09 0.69 -6.90
N ILE A 167 -6.03 1.48 -6.38
CA ILE A 167 -5.72 2.60 -5.49
C ILE A 167 -6.44 2.41 -4.16
N ILE A 168 -5.68 2.28 -3.07
CA ILE A 168 -6.23 2.35 -1.72
C ILE A 168 -6.22 3.82 -1.30
N THR A 169 -7.40 4.39 -1.07
CA THR A 169 -7.58 5.81 -0.74
C THR A 169 -8.71 6.02 0.25
N TYR A 170 -8.56 7.03 1.10
CA TYR A 170 -9.62 7.52 1.98
C TYR A 170 -10.72 8.29 1.23
N PHE A 171 -10.44 8.79 0.02
CA PHE A 171 -11.43 9.44 -0.84
C PHE A 171 -12.30 8.45 -1.61
N ALA A 172 -12.20 7.13 -1.36
CA ALA A 172 -12.87 6.12 -2.20
C ALA A 172 -14.38 6.35 -2.31
N ARG A 173 -15.04 6.69 -1.20
CA ARG A 173 -16.49 6.93 -1.15
C ARG A 173 -16.87 8.18 -1.92
N GLU A 174 -16.16 9.28 -1.70
CA GLU A 174 -16.38 10.56 -2.35
C GLU A 174 -16.10 10.48 -3.85
N ALA A 175 -14.96 9.90 -4.22
CA ALA A 175 -14.55 9.70 -5.61
C ALA A 175 -15.55 8.86 -6.39
N ALA A 176 -16.08 7.77 -5.79
CA ALA A 176 -17.13 6.98 -6.41
C ALA A 176 -18.37 7.84 -6.73
N GLY A 177 -18.80 8.70 -5.80
CA GLY A 177 -19.89 9.64 -6.02
C GLY A 177 -19.58 10.69 -7.10
N TRP A 178 -18.37 11.27 -7.07
CA TRP A 178 -17.94 12.28 -8.05
C TRP A 178 -17.79 11.74 -9.47
N LEU A 179 -17.46 10.45 -9.62
CA LEU A 179 -17.27 9.78 -10.90
C LEU A 179 -18.56 9.18 -11.46
N ALA A 180 -19.54 8.87 -10.62
CA ALA A 180 -20.86 8.38 -11.05
C ALA A 180 -21.69 9.44 -11.79
N VAL A 181 -21.42 10.73 -11.53
CA VAL A 181 -22.06 11.86 -12.20
C VAL A 181 -21.20 12.27 -13.41
N ARG A 182 -21.24 11.44 -14.46
CA ARG A 182 -20.71 11.76 -15.78
C ARG A 182 -21.84 11.99 -16.77
#